data_AF-A0A958FD54-F1
#
_entry.id   AF-A0A958FD54-F1
#
_cell.length_a   1.000
_cell.length_b   1.000
_cell.length_c   1.000
_cell.angle_alpha   90.00
_cell.angle_beta   90.00
_cell.angle_gamma   90.00
#
_symmetry.space_group_name_H-M   'P 1'
#
loop_
_entity.id
_entity.type
_entity.pdbx_description
1 polymer ?
#
loop_
_entity_poly.entity_id
_entity_poly.type
_entity_poly.pdbx_seq_one_letter_code
_entity_poly.pdbx_strand_id
1 'polypeptide(L)' 'MRILISDKLSPKCAEILRSAGHEVDEKTGLSPETLKGIIGKYHGLIVRSATKVTADLLAAADKLKVIGRA' A
#
# COMPACT_ATOMS: atom_id res chain seq x y z
N MET A 1 -11.05 2.94 5.56
CA MET A 1 -9.63 3.36 5.43
C MET A 1 -9.12 2.94 4.06
N ARG A 2 -8.18 3.69 3.48
CA ARG A 2 -7.62 3.37 2.15
C ARG A 2 -6.35 2.55 2.28
N ILE A 3 -6.29 1.41 1.62
CA ILE A 3 -5.16 0.47 1.67
C ILE A 3 -4.63 0.27 0.25
N LEU A 4 -3.33 0.46 0.08
CA LEU A 4 -2.63 0.24 -1.17
C LEU A 4 -1.88 -1.08 -1.11
N ILE A 5 -2.15 -1.97 -2.08
CA ILE A 5 -1.38 -3.17 -2.31
C ILE A 5 -0.45 -2.89 -3.50
N SER A 6 0.84 -2.66 -3.21
CA SER A 6 1.83 -2.29 -4.24
C SER A 6 2.53 -3.48 -4.89
N ASP A 7 2.32 -4.67 -4.34
CA ASP A 7 2.94 -5.92 -4.75
C ASP A 7 1.90 -6.97 -5.10
N LYS A 8 2.30 -7.97 -5.89
CA LYS A 8 1.37 -9.03 -6.29
C LYS A 8 1.10 -9.94 -5.07
N LEU A 9 -0.05 -9.76 -4.45
CA LEU A 9 -0.53 -10.58 -3.33
C LEU A 9 -1.65 -11.52 -3.75
N SER A 10 -1.97 -12.47 -2.87
CA SER A 10 -3.14 -13.33 -3.06
C SER A 10 -4.41 -12.48 -3.03
N PRO A 11 -5.38 -12.68 -3.96
CA PRO A 11 -6.63 -11.91 -4.01
C PRO A 11 -7.45 -12.01 -2.73
N LYS A 12 -7.26 -13.09 -1.94
CA LYS A 12 -7.86 -13.23 -0.60
C LYS A 12 -7.54 -12.05 0.32
N CYS A 13 -6.37 -11.44 0.20
CA CYS A 13 -5.97 -10.32 1.04
C CYS A 13 -6.85 -9.09 0.75
N ALA A 14 -7.06 -8.78 -0.54
CA ALA A 14 -7.93 -7.70 -0.95
C ALA A 14 -9.40 -7.97 -0.56
N GLU A 15 -9.87 -9.21 -0.69
CA GLU A 15 -11.23 -9.60 -0.29
C GLU A 15 -11.48 -9.41 1.21
N ILE A 16 -10.57 -9.88 2.08
CA ILE A 16 -10.70 -9.73 3.53
C ILE A 16 -10.77 -8.25 3.92
N LEU A 17 -9.90 -7.43 3.34
CA LEU A 17 -9.84 -6.00 3.63
C LEU A 17 -11.08 -5.26 3.10
N ARG A 18 -11.57 -5.60 1.91
CA ARG A 18 -12.84 -5.06 1.38
C ARG A 18 -14.03 -5.50 2.23
N SER A 19 -14.07 -6.75 2.66
CA SER A 19 -15.11 -7.30 3.54
C SER A 19 -15.11 -6.63 4.93
N ALA A 20 -13.94 -6.23 5.41
CA ALA A 20 -13.79 -5.41 6.62
C ALA A 20 -14.21 -3.93 6.44
N GLY A 21 -14.72 -3.54 5.26
CA GLY A 21 -15.16 -2.17 4.97
C GLY A 21 -14.01 -1.20 4.65
N HIS A 22 -12.88 -1.70 4.12
CA HIS A 22 -11.78 -0.87 3.67
C HIS A 22 -11.76 -0.72 2.14
N GLU A 23 -11.33 0.44 1.67
CA GLU A 23 -11.05 0.67 0.25
C GLU A 23 -9.68 0.07 -0.06
N VAL A 24 -9.63 -0.92 -0.95
CA VAL A 24 -8.40 -1.62 -1.34
C VAL A 24 -8.09 -1.36 -2.79
N ASP A 25 -6.95 -0.71 -3.03
CA ASP A 25 -6.41 -0.40 -4.34
C ASP A 25 -5.22 -1.32 -4.63
N GLU A 26 -5.31 -2.10 -5.70
CA GLU A 26 -4.28 -3.05 -6.12
C GLU A 26 -3.49 -2.44 -7.28
N LYS A 27 -2.32 -1.88 -6.99
CA LYS A 27 -1.43 -1.26 -7.99
C LYS A 27 -0.05 -1.87 -7.93
N THR A 28 0.13 -2.96 -8.66
CA THR A 28 1.41 -3.66 -8.73
C THR A 28 2.38 -2.94 -9.66
N GLY A 29 3.68 -2.94 -9.31
CA GLY A 29 4.74 -2.46 -10.21
C GLY A 29 4.83 -0.94 -10.31
N LEU A 30 4.36 -0.21 -9.29
CA LEU A 30 4.54 1.23 -9.22
C LEU A 30 6.01 1.58 -9.03
N SER A 31 6.48 2.56 -9.80
CA SER A 31 7.78 3.19 -9.55
C SER A 31 7.78 3.90 -8.18
N PRO A 32 8.93 4.00 -7.50
CA PRO A 32 9.05 4.66 -6.20
C PRO A 32 8.53 6.10 -6.20
N GLU A 33 8.77 6.84 -7.28
CA GLU A 33 8.27 8.20 -7.50
C GLU A 33 6.74 8.28 -7.52
N THR A 34 6.10 7.40 -8.28
CA THR A 34 4.63 7.33 -8.40
C THR A 34 4.02 6.91 -7.08
N LEU A 35 4.63 5.92 -6.43
CA LEU A 35 4.21 5.46 -5.11
C LEU A 35 4.25 6.63 -4.11
N LYS A 36 5.34 7.40 -4.08
CA LYS A 36 5.49 8.59 -3.22
C LYS A 36 4.44 9.66 -3.51
N GLY A 37 4.08 9.87 -4.78
CA GLY A 37 3.05 10.84 -5.15
C GLY A 37 1.63 10.46 -4.71
N ILE A 38 1.35 9.15 -4.57
CA ILE A 38 0.02 8.67 -4.19
C ILE A 38 -0.08 8.24 -2.72
N ILE A 39 1.03 7.87 -2.07
CA ILE A 39 1.05 7.22 -0.75
C ILE A 39 0.41 8.07 0.36
N GLY A 40 0.53 9.40 0.28
CA GLY A 40 -0.10 10.33 1.24
C GLY A 40 -1.63 10.28 1.28
N LYS A 41 -2.28 9.63 0.30
CA LYS A 41 -3.73 9.41 0.28
C LYS A 41 -4.15 8.11 0.97
N TYR A 42 -3.21 7.23 1.29
CA TYR A 42 -3.46 5.90 1.85
C TYR A 42 -3.12 5.85 3.34
N HIS A 43 -3.83 4.96 4.03
CA HIS A 43 -3.68 4.69 5.46
C HIS A 43 -2.93 3.39 5.72
N GLY A 44 -2.98 2.45 4.77
CA GLY A 44 -2.24 1.20 4.83
C GLY A 44 -1.45 0.96 3.55
N LEU A 45 -0.25 0.42 3.70
CA LEU A 45 0.58 -0.04 2.59
C LEU A 45 0.90 -1.51 2.79
N ILE A 46 0.59 -2.34 1.80
CA ILE A 46 0.95 -3.75 1.78
C ILE A 46 1.99 -3.97 0.70
N VAL A 47 3.16 -4.42 1.13
CA VAL A 47 4.32 -4.69 0.27
C VAL A 47 4.74 -6.16 0.38
N ARG A 48 5.44 -6.64 -0.64
CA ARG A 48 6.20 -7.90 -0.60
C ARG A 48 7.67 -7.59 -0.86
N SER A 49 8.33 -8.29 -1.76
CA SER A 49 9.75 -8.10 -2.07
C SER A 49 10.02 -7.04 -3.15
N ALA A 50 9.04 -6.71 -4.00
CA ALA A 50 9.29 -5.81 -5.12
C ALA A 50 9.31 -4.34 -4.67
N THR A 51 8.47 -3.98 -3.72
CA THR A 51 8.37 -2.60 -3.22
C THR A 51 9.32 -2.35 -2.04
N LYS A 52 10.29 -1.45 -2.20
CA LYS A 52 11.12 -0.99 -1.08
C LYS A 52 10.48 0.18 -0.36
N VAL A 53 10.19 -0.02 0.92
CA VAL A 53 9.77 1.06 1.83
C VAL A 53 11.01 1.83 2.27
N THR A 54 11.28 2.96 1.62
CA THR A 54 12.40 3.85 1.94
C THR A 54 11.98 4.96 2.91
N ALA A 55 12.95 5.58 3.59
CA ALA A 55 12.69 6.73 4.47
C ALA A 55 12.00 7.89 3.72
N ASP A 56 12.38 8.10 2.47
CA ASP A 56 11.80 9.12 1.60
C ASP A 56 10.32 8.84 1.27
N LEU A 57 9.96 7.57 1.07
CA LEU A 57 8.57 7.16 0.89
C LEU A 57 7.75 7.42 2.16
N LEU A 58 8.31 7.05 3.32
CA LEU A 58 7.67 7.24 4.62
C LEU A 58 7.46 8.73 4.92
N ALA A 59 8.40 9.60 4.54
CA ALA A 59 8.29 11.04 4.71
C ALA A 59 7.12 11.66 3.90
N ALA A 60 6.74 11.05 2.77
CA ALA A 60 5.59 11.49 1.98
C ALA A 60 4.26 10.84 2.43
N ALA A 61 4.33 9.86 3.32
CA ALA A 61 3.20 9.02 3.72
C ALA A 61 2.50 9.56 4.98
N ASP A 62 2.04 10.81 4.91
CA ASP A 62 1.50 11.57 6.06
C ASP A 62 0.32 10.87 6.78
N LYS A 63 -0.54 10.18 6.02
CA LYS A 63 -1.72 9.46 6.55
C LYS A 63 -1.47 7.98 6.85
N LEU A 64 -0.27 7.49 6.56
CA LEU A 64 0.05 6.07 6.66
C LEU A 64 0.14 5.65 8.13
N LYS A 65 -0.73 4.71 8.52
CA LYS A 65 -0.82 4.20 9.89
C LYS A 65 -0.19 2.83 10.05
N VAL A 66 -0.20 2.02 9.00
CA VAL A 66 0.25 0.62 9.06
C VAL A 66 0.93 0.21 7.77
N ILE A 67 1.97 -0.62 7.91
CA ILE A 67 2.68 -1.25 6.81
C ILE A 67 2.65 -2.75 7.05
N GLY A 68 2.01 -3.48 6.14
CA GLY A 68 2.00 -4.94 6.12
C GLY A 68 3.08 -5.45 5.18
N ARG A 69 3.93 -6.36 5.66
CA ARG A 69 4.88 -7.09 4.81
C ARG A 69 4.45 -8.55 4.73
N ALA A 70 4.25 -9.03 3.51
CA ALA A 70 3.94 -10.44 3.21
C ALA A 70 5.18 -11.19 2.70
#